data_AF-A0A358F7L1-F1
#
_entry.id   AF-A0A358F7L1-F1
#
_cell.length_a   1.000
_cell.length_b   1.000
_cell.length_c   1.000
_cell.angle_alpha   90.00
_cell.angle_beta   90.00
_cell.angle_gamma   90.00
#
_symmetry.space_group_name_H-M   'P 1'
#
loop_
_entity.id
_entity.type
_entity.pdbx_description
1 polymer ?
#
loop_
_entity_poly.entity_id
_entity_poly.type
_entity_poly.pdbx_seq_one_letter_code
_entity_poly.pdbx_strand_id
1 'polypeptide(L)'
;MDDNKPKINTGGELKTLRTYMTDMADSVRANEVSVIKVALAEQNKKETEELYRKVEGTPTKKIFWFIGGLILIGVAIYGSYYLLQLKAKINTIEKVVKVESLISSDEISGIVLADNDQLIEKIQNVEQEKSSSSVNGSIKFIPISKMVNGVEESLSTVDIFSRLKFTAPSSLVRSLSDSYMIGTYNKDSTSKLFFIFQSKDYEYSYAGMLEWENTLENDMTDLFGLNNTDLGEVSMDGDKWKDIIINNKDARVLVDVKGRPILYYLFVDKSSILIADSDIVIKELIGRLLTKNNSPL
;
A
#
# COMPACT_ATOMS: atom_id res chain seq x y z
N MET A 1 -32.99 82.99 -81.99
CA MET A 1 -33.60 84.32 -82.08
C MET A 1 -34.44 84.47 -80.84
N ASP A 2 -34.28 85.46 -79.99
CA ASP A 2 -33.18 86.38 -79.72
C ASP A 2 -33.51 86.92 -78.32
N ASP A 3 -32.51 87.45 -77.66
CA ASP A 3 -32.51 87.87 -76.26
C ASP A 3 -33.62 88.86 -75.85
N ASN A 4 -34.07 88.80 -74.59
CA ASN A 4 -33.98 89.99 -73.73
C ASN A 4 -34.16 89.71 -72.22
N LYS A 5 -33.21 90.22 -71.42
CA LYS A 5 -33.25 90.37 -69.95
C LYS A 5 -33.14 91.86 -69.61
N PRO A 6 -33.57 92.25 -68.39
CA PRO A 6 -32.68 93.01 -67.49
C PRO A 6 -32.67 92.38 -66.07
N LYS A 7 -31.53 92.05 -65.42
CA LYS A 7 -30.58 92.89 -64.60
C LYS A 7 -31.34 93.69 -63.50
N ILE A 8 -31.08 93.68 -62.18
CA ILE A 8 -29.89 93.79 -61.29
C ILE A 8 -30.41 93.45 -59.84
N ASN A 9 -29.72 92.76 -58.90
CA ASN A 9 -28.87 93.38 -57.86
C ASN A 9 -28.12 92.36 -56.96
N THR A 10 -26.89 92.74 -56.64
CA THR A 10 -25.83 92.10 -55.84
C THR A 10 -25.99 92.26 -54.33
N GLY A 11 -25.45 91.31 -53.55
CA GLY A 11 -25.13 91.51 -52.13
C GLY A 11 -24.71 90.22 -51.42
N GLY A 12 -23.41 89.95 -51.34
CA GLY A 12 -22.85 88.83 -50.56
C GLY A 12 -22.82 89.14 -49.06
N GLU A 13 -23.27 88.20 -48.23
CA GLU A 13 -23.29 88.31 -46.78
C GLU A 13 -22.09 87.56 -46.16
N LEU A 14 -21.28 88.27 -45.38
CA LEU A 14 -20.15 87.72 -44.63
C LEU A 14 -20.66 86.93 -43.41
N LYS A 15 -20.17 85.70 -43.26
CA LYS A 15 -20.53 84.79 -42.16
C LYS A 15 -19.93 85.29 -40.84
N THR A 16 -20.78 85.64 -39.88
CA THR A 16 -20.39 86.03 -38.51
C THR A 16 -19.74 84.85 -37.78
N LEU A 17 -18.61 85.11 -37.12
CA LEU A 17 -17.88 84.11 -36.33
C LEU A 17 -18.68 83.77 -35.06
N ARG A 18 -19.16 82.53 -34.98
CA ARG A 18 -19.70 81.93 -33.75
C ARG A 18 -18.54 81.70 -32.79
N THR A 19 -18.68 82.21 -31.56
CA THR A 19 -17.72 81.95 -30.49
C THR A 19 -18.43 81.24 -29.35
N TYR A 20 -17.67 80.46 -28.58
CA TYR A 20 -18.16 79.81 -27.36
C TYR A 20 -18.82 80.81 -26.39
N MET A 21 -18.34 82.05 -26.36
CA MET A 21 -18.92 83.11 -25.53
C MET A 21 -20.34 83.51 -25.97
N THR A 22 -20.56 83.56 -27.29
CA THR A 22 -21.88 83.87 -27.86
C THR A 22 -22.87 82.72 -27.60
N ASP A 23 -22.45 81.47 -27.83
CA ASP A 23 -23.31 80.29 -27.62
C ASP A 23 -23.68 80.08 -26.14
N MET A 24 -22.78 80.43 -25.21
CA MET A 24 -23.05 80.38 -23.78
C MET A 24 -24.00 81.51 -23.34
N ALA A 25 -23.84 82.72 -23.87
CA ALA A 25 -24.72 83.86 -23.60
C ALA A 25 -26.15 83.62 -24.12
N ASP A 26 -26.29 83.07 -25.32
CA ASP A 26 -27.60 82.73 -25.89
C ASP A 26 -28.24 81.55 -25.15
N SER A 27 -27.48 80.57 -24.68
CA SER A 27 -28.00 79.44 -23.88
C SER A 27 -28.50 79.87 -22.50
N VAL A 28 -27.85 80.85 -21.86
CA VAL A 28 -28.30 81.41 -20.58
C VAL A 28 -29.59 82.21 -20.77
N ARG A 29 -29.69 82.95 -21.87
CA ARG A 29 -30.84 83.82 -22.19
C ARG A 29 -32.05 83.02 -22.68
N ALA A 30 -31.86 81.97 -23.49
CA ALA A 30 -32.94 81.15 -24.03
C ALA A 30 -33.53 80.15 -23.03
N ASN A 31 -32.75 79.68 -22.04
CA ASN A 31 -33.18 78.69 -21.06
C ASN A 31 -33.44 79.28 -19.65
N GLU A 32 -33.49 80.62 -19.52
CA GLU A 32 -33.70 81.35 -18.26
C GLU A 32 -32.81 80.86 -17.09
N VAL A 33 -31.57 80.47 -17.39
CA VAL A 33 -30.70 79.87 -16.38
C VAL A 33 -30.11 80.97 -15.51
N SER A 34 -30.60 81.08 -14.28
CA SER A 34 -30.09 82.04 -13.30
C SER A 34 -28.60 81.82 -13.02
N VAL A 35 -27.82 82.91 -13.02
CA VAL A 35 -26.37 82.92 -12.72
C VAL A 35 -26.06 82.24 -11.38
N ILE A 36 -27.01 82.29 -10.44
CA ILE A 36 -26.91 81.65 -9.12
C ILE A 36 -26.94 80.12 -9.24
N LYS A 37 -27.73 79.55 -10.16
CA LYS A 37 -27.75 78.10 -10.42
C LYS A 37 -26.44 77.61 -11.03
N VAL A 38 -25.80 78.41 -11.86
CA VAL A 38 -24.49 78.08 -12.44
C VAL A 38 -23.41 78.12 -11.36
N ALA A 39 -23.42 79.14 -10.50
CA ALA A 39 -22.50 79.22 -9.37
C ALA A 39 -22.68 78.04 -8.37
N LEU A 40 -23.93 77.65 -8.10
CA LEU A 40 -24.25 76.48 -7.27
C LEU A 40 -23.83 75.16 -7.95
N ALA A 41 -23.99 75.04 -9.26
CA ALA A 41 -23.53 73.87 -10.01
C ALA A 41 -21.99 73.76 -10.01
N GLU A 42 -21.28 74.87 -10.12
CA GLU A 42 -19.81 74.91 -10.07
C GLU A 42 -19.29 74.63 -8.66
N GLN A 43 -19.96 75.13 -7.62
CA GLN A 43 -19.65 74.81 -6.22
C GLN A 43 -19.90 73.33 -5.92
N ASN A 44 -21.04 72.78 -6.34
CA ASN A 44 -21.35 71.35 -6.19
C ASN A 44 -20.34 70.47 -6.94
N LYS A 45 -19.86 70.92 -8.11
CA LYS A 45 -18.82 70.22 -8.87
C LYS A 45 -17.47 70.21 -8.12
N LYS A 46 -17.08 71.33 -7.52
CA LYS A 46 -15.88 71.40 -6.66
C LYS A 46 -16.00 70.53 -5.41
N GLU A 47 -17.15 70.54 -4.74
CA GLU A 47 -17.37 69.66 -3.57
C GLU A 47 -17.38 68.17 -3.95
N THR A 48 -17.92 67.81 -5.11
CA THR A 48 -17.85 66.43 -5.60
C THR A 48 -16.42 66.04 -5.98
N GLU A 49 -15.66 66.90 -6.67
CA GLU A 49 -14.25 66.64 -7.00
C GLU A 49 -13.36 66.52 -5.74
N GLU A 50 -13.60 67.32 -4.70
CA GLU A 50 -12.91 67.19 -3.40
C GLU A 50 -13.32 65.92 -2.65
N LEU A 51 -14.58 65.48 -2.76
CA LEU A 51 -15.05 64.19 -2.22
C LEU A 51 -14.35 63.00 -2.91
N TYR A 52 -14.21 63.02 -4.24
CA TYR A 52 -13.54 61.94 -4.99
C TYR A 52 -12.03 61.89 -4.69
N ARG A 53 -11.38 63.03 -4.47
CA ARG A 53 -9.95 63.09 -4.11
C ARG A 53 -9.67 62.55 -2.70
N LYS A 54 -10.67 62.62 -1.80
CA LYS A 54 -10.58 62.07 -0.42
C LYS A 54 -10.89 60.57 -0.33
N VAL A 55 -11.31 59.95 -1.44
CA VAL A 55 -11.64 58.51 -1.56
C VAL A 55 -10.59 57.75 -2.37
N GLU A 56 -9.34 58.25 -2.45
CA GLU A 56 -8.19 57.36 -2.61
C GLU A 56 -7.99 56.58 -1.30
N GLY A 57 -8.89 55.61 -1.11
CA GLY A 57 -8.90 54.70 0.01
C GLY A 57 -7.60 53.92 0.09
N THR A 58 -7.11 53.78 1.31
CA THR A 58 -6.00 52.91 1.70
C THR A 58 -6.09 51.56 0.96
N PRO A 59 -4.99 50.99 0.45
CA PRO A 59 -5.00 49.81 -0.43
C PRO A 59 -5.33 48.50 0.31
N THR A 60 -6.00 48.57 1.45
CA THR A 60 -6.33 47.45 2.33
C THR A 60 -7.30 46.47 1.68
N LYS A 61 -8.19 46.92 0.79
CA LYS A 61 -9.10 46.01 0.07
C LYS A 61 -8.40 45.17 -1.01
N LYS A 62 -7.34 45.71 -1.62
CA LYS A 62 -6.49 44.99 -2.59
C LYS A 62 -5.51 44.05 -1.87
N ILE A 63 -4.97 44.48 -0.73
CA ILE A 63 -4.10 43.63 0.10
C ILE A 63 -4.87 42.42 0.66
N PHE A 64 -6.14 42.59 1.03
CA PHE A 64 -6.98 41.51 1.54
C PHE A 64 -7.25 40.46 0.46
N TRP A 65 -7.51 40.89 -0.78
CA TRP A 65 -7.64 39.99 -1.93
C TRP A 65 -6.33 39.27 -2.27
N PHE A 66 -5.19 39.94 -2.14
CA PHE A 66 -3.88 39.36 -2.37
C PHE A 66 -3.53 38.30 -1.31
N ILE A 67 -3.76 38.60 -0.03
CA ILE A 67 -3.56 37.68 1.10
C ILE A 67 -4.52 36.48 1.01
N GLY A 68 -5.79 36.73 0.68
CA GLY A 68 -6.78 35.67 0.47
C GLY A 68 -6.40 34.72 -0.66
N GLY A 69 -5.90 35.25 -1.79
CA GLY A 69 -5.39 34.43 -2.90
C GLY A 69 -4.18 33.60 -2.50
N LEU A 70 -3.25 34.16 -1.73
CA LEU A 70 -2.05 33.45 -1.26
C LEU A 70 -2.40 32.28 -0.32
N ILE A 71 -3.36 32.49 0.60
CA ILE A 71 -3.85 31.44 1.50
C ILE A 71 -4.52 30.32 0.72
N LEU A 72 -5.31 30.65 -0.30
CA LEU A 72 -6.02 29.67 -1.12
C LEU A 72 -5.05 28.79 -1.92
N ILE A 73 -3.99 29.38 -2.46
CA ILE A 73 -2.88 28.64 -3.11
C ILE A 73 -2.17 27.74 -2.09
N GLY A 74 -1.89 28.23 -0.88
CA GLY A 74 -1.27 27.43 0.18
C GLY A 74 -2.11 26.21 0.58
N VAL A 75 -3.43 26.38 0.74
CA VAL A 75 -4.38 25.30 1.01
C VAL A 75 -4.46 24.31 -0.15
N ALA A 76 -4.43 24.79 -1.39
CA ALA A 76 -4.44 23.93 -2.58
C ALA A 76 -3.16 23.08 -2.68
N ILE A 77 -1.99 23.67 -2.40
CA ILE A 77 -0.71 22.95 -2.39
C ILE A 77 -0.68 21.91 -1.27
N TYR A 78 -1.05 22.31 -0.05
CA TYR A 78 -1.06 21.40 1.10
C TYR A 78 -2.08 20.27 0.92
N GLY A 79 -3.29 20.60 0.45
CA GLY A 79 -4.33 19.63 0.14
C GLY A 79 -3.91 18.67 -0.98
N SER A 80 -3.26 19.17 -2.04
CA SER A 80 -2.71 18.33 -3.11
C SER A 80 -1.63 17.39 -2.59
N TYR A 81 -0.69 17.88 -1.78
CA TYR A 81 0.34 17.07 -1.14
C TYR A 81 -0.26 15.99 -0.23
N TYR A 82 -1.27 16.34 0.57
CA TYR A 82 -1.97 15.39 1.44
C TYR A 82 -2.75 14.33 0.64
N LEU A 83 -3.40 14.72 -0.45
CA LEU A 83 -4.07 13.78 -1.37
C LEU A 83 -3.08 12.88 -2.10
N LEU A 84 -1.89 13.37 -2.44
CA LEU A 84 -0.81 12.54 -3.01
C LEU A 84 -0.26 11.55 -1.99
N GLN A 85 -0.11 11.94 -0.72
CA GLN A 85 0.25 11.02 0.38
C GLN A 85 -0.83 9.95 0.62
N LEU A 86 -2.12 10.32 0.50
CA LEU A 86 -3.23 9.37 0.55
C LEU A 86 -3.20 8.40 -0.64
N LYS A 87 -2.92 8.89 -1.86
CA LYS A 87 -2.84 8.05 -3.08
C LYS A 87 -1.59 7.16 -3.13
N ALA A 88 -0.47 7.62 -2.58
CA ALA A 88 0.75 6.81 -2.42
C ALA A 88 0.51 5.60 -1.51
N LYS A 89 -0.48 5.67 -0.62
CA LYS A 89 -0.96 4.52 0.18
C LYS A 89 -1.95 3.59 -0.54
N ILE A 90 -2.50 3.98 -1.70
CA ILE A 90 -3.63 3.27 -2.35
C ILE A 90 -3.26 2.69 -3.72
N ASN A 91 -2.08 3.00 -4.27
CA ASN A 91 -1.62 2.43 -5.55
C ASN A 91 -0.59 1.32 -5.37
N THR A 92 -1.01 0.24 -4.71
CA THR A 92 -0.61 -1.11 -5.12
C THR A 92 -1.91 -1.87 -5.28
N ILE A 93 -2.48 -1.88 -6.48
CA ILE A 93 -3.34 -3.00 -6.85
C ILE A 93 -2.35 -4.15 -6.97
N GLU A 94 -2.14 -4.85 -5.85
CA GLU A 94 -1.47 -6.14 -5.87
C GLU A 94 -2.26 -6.97 -6.88
N LYS A 95 -1.60 -7.35 -7.98
CA LYS A 95 -2.03 -8.50 -8.74
C LYS A 95 -1.95 -9.63 -7.73
N VAL A 96 -3.08 -9.92 -7.07
CA VAL A 96 -3.19 -10.98 -6.08
C VAL A 96 -2.71 -12.24 -6.78
N VAL A 97 -1.46 -12.63 -6.53
CA VAL A 97 -1.03 -13.98 -6.77
C VAL A 97 -1.95 -14.78 -5.87
N LYS A 98 -2.94 -15.44 -6.47
CA LYS A 98 -3.82 -16.36 -5.76
C LYS A 98 -2.93 -17.55 -5.37
N VAL A 99 -2.13 -17.38 -4.33
CA VAL A 99 -1.34 -18.48 -3.77
C VAL A 99 -2.35 -19.40 -3.10
N GLU A 100 -2.53 -20.59 -3.68
CA GLU A 100 -3.46 -21.57 -3.18
C GLU A 100 -2.89 -22.15 -1.87
N SER A 101 -3.45 -21.71 -0.74
CA SER A 101 -3.03 -22.21 0.57
C SER A 101 -3.43 -23.67 0.76
N LEU A 102 -2.55 -24.45 1.37
CA LEU A 102 -2.81 -25.87 1.65
C LEU A 102 -3.90 -26.08 2.70
N ILE A 103 -4.15 -25.09 3.56
CA ILE A 103 -5.26 -25.04 4.53
C ILE A 103 -5.79 -23.61 4.65
N SER A 104 -6.97 -23.42 5.21
CA SER A 104 -7.52 -22.07 5.45
C SER A 104 -6.62 -21.28 6.42
N SER A 105 -6.24 -20.07 6.00
CA SER A 105 -5.48 -19.11 6.80
C SER A 105 -6.32 -17.88 7.12
N ASP A 106 -6.12 -17.32 8.30
CA ASP A 106 -6.80 -16.12 8.79
C ASP A 106 -6.07 -14.84 8.34
N GLU A 107 -4.74 -14.92 8.21
CA GLU A 107 -3.85 -13.83 7.82
C GLU A 107 -2.89 -14.31 6.73
N ILE A 108 -2.49 -13.41 5.83
CA ILE A 108 -1.47 -13.67 4.82
C ILE A 108 -0.42 -12.56 4.95
N SER A 109 0.84 -12.95 5.18
CA SER A 109 1.99 -12.04 5.22
C SER A 109 3.06 -12.57 4.27
N GLY A 110 3.05 -12.05 3.04
CA GLY A 110 3.93 -12.52 1.97
C GLY A 110 5.37 -12.00 2.11
N ILE A 111 6.32 -12.84 1.73
CA ILE A 111 7.74 -12.49 1.63
C ILE A 111 8.13 -12.45 0.16
N VAL A 112 8.41 -11.24 -0.34
CA VAL A 112 9.05 -11.06 -1.64
C VAL A 112 10.57 -11.06 -1.44
N LEU A 113 11.25 -11.99 -2.11
CA LEU A 113 12.70 -12.14 -2.06
C LEU A 113 13.40 -11.34 -3.17
N ALA A 114 14.41 -10.58 -2.75
CA ALA A 114 15.51 -10.10 -3.57
C ALA A 114 16.67 -11.10 -3.58
N ASP A 115 17.62 -10.94 -4.52
CA ASP A 115 18.67 -11.93 -4.78
C ASP A 115 19.54 -12.30 -3.57
N ASN A 116 19.79 -11.34 -2.67
CA ASN A 116 20.65 -11.47 -1.49
C ASN A 116 19.90 -11.58 -0.15
N ASP A 117 18.58 -11.77 -0.18
CA ASP A 117 17.80 -11.81 1.05
C ASP A 117 18.09 -13.04 1.91
N GLN A 118 18.14 -12.83 3.22
CA GLN A 118 18.20 -13.89 4.22
C GLN A 118 16.79 -14.38 4.53
N LEU A 119 16.34 -15.41 3.82
CA LEU A 119 14.98 -15.94 3.97
C LEU A 119 14.68 -16.41 5.40
N ILE A 120 15.65 -17.04 6.09
CA ILE A 120 15.49 -17.50 7.48
C ILE A 120 15.11 -16.33 8.40
N GLU A 121 15.87 -15.24 8.35
CA GLU A 121 15.61 -14.04 9.17
C GLU A 121 14.22 -13.46 8.88
N LYS A 122 13.81 -13.40 7.61
CA LYS A 122 12.47 -12.91 7.24
C LYS A 122 11.36 -13.79 7.79
N ILE A 123 11.49 -15.12 7.74
CA ILE A 123 10.50 -16.04 8.32
C ILE A 123 10.43 -15.87 9.84
N GLN A 124 11.58 -15.80 10.52
CA GLN A 124 11.64 -15.60 11.97
C GLN A 124 11.03 -14.26 12.40
N ASN A 125 11.25 -13.20 11.63
CA ASN A 125 10.62 -11.91 11.89
C ASN A 125 9.10 -12.01 11.81
N VAL A 126 8.55 -12.72 10.81
CA VAL A 126 7.10 -12.93 10.69
C VAL A 126 6.53 -13.79 11.82
N GLU A 127 7.31 -14.75 12.36
CA GLU A 127 6.96 -15.53 13.55
C GLU A 127 6.94 -14.67 14.82
N GLN A 128 7.91 -13.77 14.98
CA GLN A 128 8.03 -12.90 16.15
C GLN A 128 7.08 -11.69 16.10
N GLU A 129 6.60 -11.33 14.91
CA GLU A 129 5.59 -10.30 14.73
C GLU A 129 4.31 -10.65 15.50
N LYS A 130 4.09 -9.94 16.61
CA LYS A 130 2.80 -9.94 17.30
C LYS A 130 1.74 -9.45 16.34
N SER A 131 0.96 -10.36 15.77
CA SER A 131 -0.18 -10.01 14.91
C SER A 131 -1.08 -9.01 15.66
N SER A 132 -1.54 -7.97 14.96
CA SER A 132 -2.52 -7.02 15.51
C SER A 132 -3.84 -7.70 15.88
N SER A 133 -4.03 -8.93 15.39
CA SER A 133 -5.11 -9.85 15.71
C SER A 133 -4.54 -11.20 16.16
N SER A 134 -3.75 -11.24 17.24
CA SER A 134 -3.34 -12.47 17.95
C SER A 134 -4.54 -13.22 18.55
N VAL A 135 -5.51 -13.55 17.70
CA VAL A 135 -6.64 -14.40 18.03
C VAL A 135 -6.06 -15.80 18.22
N ASN A 136 -6.32 -16.36 19.40
CA ASN A 136 -5.90 -17.71 19.73
C ASN A 136 -6.49 -18.68 18.69
N GLY A 137 -5.65 -19.52 18.10
CA GLY A 137 -6.04 -20.45 17.05
C GLY A 137 -5.97 -19.92 15.62
N SER A 138 -5.51 -18.69 15.40
CA SER A 138 -5.33 -18.14 14.05
C SER A 138 -4.11 -18.71 13.34
N ILE A 139 -4.23 -18.86 12.02
CA ILE A 139 -3.13 -19.27 11.12
C ILE A 139 -2.74 -18.10 10.23
N LYS A 140 -1.45 -17.76 10.24
CA LYS A 140 -0.84 -16.84 9.28
C LYS A 140 -0.14 -17.64 8.20
N PHE A 141 -0.49 -17.43 6.95
CA PHE A 141 0.21 -17.99 5.80
C PHE A 141 1.33 -17.05 5.35
N ILE A 142 2.50 -17.62 5.08
CA ILE A 142 3.70 -16.91 4.62
C ILE A 142 4.03 -17.37 3.19
N PRO A 143 3.34 -16.83 2.16
CA PRO A 143 3.72 -17.12 0.79
C PRO A 143 5.07 -16.49 0.47
N ILE A 144 5.95 -17.26 -0.18
CA ILE A 144 7.26 -16.76 -0.62
C ILE A 144 7.23 -16.59 -2.14
N SER A 145 7.66 -15.42 -2.59
CA SER A 145 7.71 -15.06 -4.00
C SER A 145 9.02 -14.39 -4.38
N LYS A 146 9.31 -14.34 -5.67
CA LYS A 146 10.42 -13.61 -6.26
C LYS A 146 9.92 -12.79 -7.45
N MET A 147 10.61 -11.69 -7.74
CA MET A 147 10.32 -10.88 -8.92
C MET A 147 11.09 -11.42 -10.12
N VAL A 148 10.38 -11.92 -11.13
CA VAL A 148 10.95 -12.36 -12.40
C VAL A 148 10.39 -11.48 -13.50
N ASN A 149 11.25 -10.71 -14.19
CA ASN A 149 10.85 -9.79 -15.27
C ASN A 149 9.71 -8.81 -14.88
N GLY A 150 9.69 -8.36 -13.62
CA GLY A 150 8.66 -7.45 -13.10
C GLY A 150 7.33 -8.13 -12.76
N VAL A 151 7.26 -9.46 -12.82
CA VAL A 151 6.12 -10.26 -12.37
C VAL A 151 6.50 -10.99 -11.09
N GLU A 152 5.63 -10.90 -10.08
CA GLU A 152 5.76 -11.69 -8.87
C GLU A 152 5.37 -13.14 -9.14
N GLU A 153 6.31 -14.05 -8.92
CA GLU A 153 6.13 -15.49 -9.09
C GLU A 153 6.36 -16.20 -7.75
N SER A 154 5.50 -17.17 -7.42
CA SER A 154 5.68 -18.00 -6.22
C SER A 154 6.96 -18.83 -6.35
N LEU A 155 7.69 -18.94 -5.25
CA LEU A 155 8.93 -19.70 -5.21
C LEU A 155 8.64 -21.20 -5.26
N SER A 156 9.39 -21.97 -6.05
CA SER A 156 9.25 -23.44 -6.10
C SER A 156 9.77 -24.11 -4.82
N THR A 157 9.39 -25.36 -4.58
CA THR A 157 9.90 -26.11 -3.41
C THR A 157 11.41 -26.30 -3.49
N VAL A 158 11.95 -26.56 -4.69
CA VAL A 158 13.40 -26.66 -4.92
C VAL A 158 14.10 -25.35 -4.56
N ASP A 159 13.56 -24.22 -5.01
CA ASP A 159 14.12 -22.89 -4.71
C ASP A 159 14.06 -22.58 -3.21
N ILE A 160 12.98 -22.96 -2.51
CA ILE A 160 12.87 -22.79 -1.05
C ILE A 160 13.95 -23.58 -0.33
N PHE A 161 14.10 -24.87 -0.64
CA PHE A 161 15.11 -25.71 -0.01
C PHE A 161 16.50 -25.14 -0.25
N SER A 162 16.78 -24.66 -1.46
CA SER A 162 18.04 -23.99 -1.77
C SER A 162 18.23 -22.68 -0.99
N ARG A 163 17.19 -21.85 -0.84
CA ARG A 163 17.27 -20.56 -0.12
C ARG A 163 17.41 -20.74 1.38
N LEU A 164 16.75 -21.75 1.95
CA LEU A 164 16.90 -22.17 3.33
C LEU A 164 18.17 -23.00 3.57
N LYS A 165 18.89 -23.37 2.50
CA LYS A 165 20.10 -24.20 2.52
C LYS A 165 19.86 -25.56 3.19
N PHE A 166 18.65 -26.10 3.04
CA PHE A 166 18.33 -27.44 3.49
C PHE A 166 19.19 -28.47 2.76
N THR A 167 19.62 -29.47 3.51
CA THR A 167 20.45 -30.58 3.05
C THR A 167 19.64 -31.85 2.81
N ALA A 168 18.34 -31.69 2.58
CA ALA A 168 17.42 -32.78 2.28
C ALA A 168 17.90 -33.67 1.12
N PRO A 169 17.68 -34.99 1.19
CA PRO A 169 18.02 -35.91 0.11
C PRO A 169 17.37 -35.50 -1.21
N SER A 170 18.12 -35.59 -2.30
CA SER A 170 17.61 -35.22 -3.64
C SER A 170 16.41 -36.07 -4.08
N SER A 171 16.29 -37.30 -3.56
CA SER A 171 15.13 -38.19 -3.72
C SER A 171 13.87 -37.53 -3.16
N LEU A 172 13.94 -37.03 -1.92
CA LEU A 172 12.85 -36.31 -1.27
C LEU A 172 12.46 -35.06 -2.05
N VAL A 173 13.42 -34.18 -2.36
CA VAL A 173 13.12 -32.91 -3.04
C VAL A 173 12.42 -33.14 -4.39
N ARG A 174 12.80 -34.20 -5.12
CA ARG A 174 12.17 -34.57 -6.40
C ARG A 174 10.77 -35.17 -6.24
N SER A 175 10.49 -35.85 -5.13
CA SER A 175 9.18 -36.43 -4.86
C SER A 175 8.17 -35.41 -4.31
N LEU A 176 8.61 -34.20 -3.97
CA LEU A 176 7.74 -33.09 -3.56
C LEU A 176 7.16 -32.32 -4.76
N SER A 177 5.99 -31.73 -4.52
CA SER A 177 5.36 -30.75 -5.40
C SER A 177 5.76 -29.33 -5.07
N ASP A 178 5.44 -28.39 -5.96
CA ASP A 178 5.62 -26.95 -5.70
C ASP A 178 4.46 -26.36 -4.86
N SER A 179 3.50 -27.19 -4.45
CA SER A 179 2.50 -26.82 -3.45
C SER A 179 3.05 -27.11 -2.05
N TYR A 180 3.35 -26.04 -1.34
CA TYR A 180 3.77 -26.05 0.05
C TYR A 180 3.06 -24.94 0.82
N MET A 181 3.15 -25.00 2.14
CA MET A 181 2.70 -23.94 3.01
C MET A 181 3.72 -23.75 4.13
N ILE A 182 4.18 -22.53 4.28
CA ILE A 182 4.93 -22.08 5.44
C ILE A 182 4.00 -21.16 6.19
N GLY A 183 3.83 -21.37 7.48
CA GLY A 183 2.89 -20.58 8.23
C GLY A 183 3.21 -20.56 9.70
N THR A 184 2.51 -19.71 10.42
CA THR A 184 2.57 -19.68 11.87
C THR A 184 1.19 -19.91 12.46
N TYR A 185 1.17 -20.61 13.58
CA TYR A 185 -0.03 -20.84 14.37
C TYR A 185 0.07 -20.06 15.67
N ASN A 186 -0.91 -19.20 15.93
CA ASN A 186 -0.95 -18.39 17.13
C ASN A 186 -1.63 -19.15 18.27
N LYS A 187 -0.87 -19.42 19.33
CA LYS A 187 -1.35 -20.04 20.57
C LYS A 187 -0.88 -19.26 21.78
N ASP A 188 -1.82 -18.82 22.61
CA ASP A 188 -1.55 -18.20 23.91
C ASP A 188 -0.55 -17.02 23.83
N SER A 189 -0.73 -16.17 22.81
CA SER A 189 0.13 -15.01 22.47
C SER A 189 1.54 -15.33 21.96
N THR A 190 1.81 -16.59 21.65
CA THR A 190 3.01 -17.05 20.95
C THR A 190 2.65 -17.52 19.55
N SER A 191 3.47 -17.17 18.56
CA SER A 191 3.37 -17.75 17.22
C SER A 191 4.32 -18.92 17.13
N LYS A 192 3.90 -19.99 16.46
CA LYS A 192 4.70 -21.20 16.25
C LYS A 192 4.75 -21.52 14.77
N LEU A 193 5.95 -21.57 14.22
CA LEU A 193 6.20 -21.90 12.82
C LEU A 193 5.77 -23.35 12.49
N PHE A 194 5.36 -23.57 11.25
CA PHE A 194 5.14 -24.91 10.69
C PHE A 194 5.40 -24.94 9.18
N PHE A 195 5.65 -26.15 8.68
CA PHE A 195 5.79 -26.44 7.25
C PHE A 195 4.82 -27.53 6.85
N ILE A 196 4.15 -27.34 5.72
CA ILE A 196 3.39 -28.38 5.03
C ILE A 196 3.99 -28.52 3.63
N PHE A 197 4.42 -29.71 3.26
CA PHE A 197 4.88 -30.02 1.91
C PHE A 197 3.96 -31.04 1.28
N GLN A 198 3.58 -30.84 0.01
CA GLN A 198 2.86 -31.87 -0.73
C GLN A 198 3.80 -32.84 -1.44
N SER A 199 3.58 -34.12 -1.23
CA SER A 199 4.23 -35.24 -1.89
C SER A 199 3.48 -35.64 -3.17
N LYS A 200 4.21 -35.79 -4.27
CA LYS A 200 3.74 -36.40 -5.54
C LYS A 200 3.89 -37.91 -5.53
N ASP A 201 4.86 -38.42 -4.77
CA ASP A 201 5.13 -39.85 -4.63
C ASP A 201 5.40 -40.19 -3.16
N TYR A 202 4.45 -40.89 -2.55
CA TYR A 202 4.48 -41.23 -1.14
C TYR A 202 5.69 -42.09 -0.77
N GLU A 203 6.05 -43.09 -1.58
CA GLU A 203 7.09 -44.06 -1.23
C GLU A 203 8.45 -43.38 -1.23
N TYR A 204 8.75 -42.58 -2.26
CA TYR A 204 9.99 -41.82 -2.32
C TYR A 204 10.05 -40.72 -1.25
N SER A 205 8.94 -40.02 -1.00
CA SER A 205 8.92 -39.00 0.05
C SER A 205 9.10 -39.59 1.44
N TYR A 206 8.47 -40.74 1.73
CA TYR A 206 8.60 -41.40 3.03
C TYR A 206 10.04 -41.87 3.28
N ALA A 207 10.63 -42.59 2.32
CA ALA A 207 12.03 -43.01 2.41
C ALA A 207 12.99 -41.81 2.49
N GLY A 208 12.71 -40.75 1.72
CA GLY A 208 13.49 -39.52 1.73
C GLY A 208 13.41 -38.74 3.05
N MET A 209 12.26 -38.72 3.73
CA MET A 209 12.13 -38.12 5.06
C MET A 209 12.94 -38.87 6.11
N LEU A 210 12.92 -40.21 6.08
CA LEU A 210 13.76 -41.04 6.96
C LEU A 210 15.25 -40.80 6.73
N GLU A 211 15.68 -40.65 5.48
CA GLU A 211 17.07 -40.30 5.16
C GLU A 211 17.41 -38.88 5.59
N TRP A 212 16.46 -37.94 5.50
CA TRP A 212 16.64 -36.55 5.93
C TRP A 212 16.84 -36.43 7.44
N GLU A 213 16.37 -37.38 8.26
CA GLU A 213 16.57 -37.38 9.72
C GLU A 213 18.04 -37.18 10.14
N ASN A 214 18.99 -37.60 9.30
CA ASN A 214 20.44 -37.42 9.52
C ASN A 214 20.89 -35.95 9.56
N THR A 215 20.19 -35.06 8.87
CA THR A 215 20.55 -33.63 8.77
C THR A 215 19.39 -32.68 9.10
N LEU A 216 18.18 -33.20 9.23
CA LEU A 216 16.95 -32.44 9.51
C LEU A 216 17.04 -31.62 10.79
N GLU A 217 17.70 -32.14 11.84
CA GLU A 217 17.97 -31.37 13.07
C GLU A 217 18.74 -30.08 12.76
N ASN A 218 19.84 -30.17 12.00
CA ASN A 218 20.66 -29.01 11.66
C ASN A 218 19.90 -28.04 10.76
N ASP A 219 19.16 -28.56 9.77
CA ASP A 219 18.36 -27.76 8.84
C ASP A 219 17.25 -26.96 9.57
N MET A 220 16.70 -27.52 10.66
CA MET A 220 15.57 -26.93 11.38
C MET A 220 15.99 -26.10 12.60
N THR A 221 17.20 -26.28 13.12
CA THR A 221 17.70 -25.59 14.32
C THR A 221 17.67 -24.07 14.16
N ASP A 222 18.28 -23.57 13.08
CA ASP A 222 18.30 -22.13 12.82
C ASP A 222 16.90 -21.61 12.51
N LEU A 223 16.07 -22.38 11.82
CA LEU A 223 14.77 -21.95 11.33
C LEU A 223 13.73 -21.79 12.44
N PHE A 224 13.66 -22.77 13.35
CA PHE A 224 12.74 -22.76 14.49
C PHE A 224 13.34 -22.07 15.74
N GLY A 225 14.56 -21.53 15.63
CA GLY A 225 15.25 -20.90 16.76
C GLY A 225 15.48 -21.87 17.92
N LEU A 226 15.78 -23.14 17.61
CA LEU A 226 16.04 -24.16 18.62
C LEU A 226 17.36 -23.82 19.32
N ASN A 227 17.36 -23.62 20.64
CA ASN A 227 18.57 -23.25 21.35
C ASN A 227 19.54 -24.44 21.42
N ASN A 228 20.83 -24.22 21.12
CA ASN A 228 21.89 -25.22 21.31
C ASN A 228 21.96 -25.77 22.76
N THR A 229 21.52 -24.98 23.75
CA THR A 229 21.41 -25.42 25.14
C THR A 229 20.27 -26.41 25.39
N ASP A 230 19.21 -26.37 24.59
CA ASP A 230 18.15 -27.39 24.64
C ASP A 230 18.62 -28.69 23.97
N LEU A 231 19.51 -28.61 22.96
CA LEU A 231 20.09 -29.76 22.27
C LEU A 231 21.15 -30.51 23.09
N GLY A 232 21.71 -29.88 24.13
CA GLY A 232 22.74 -30.47 25.01
C GLY A 232 24.05 -30.81 24.28
N GLU A 233 25.09 -31.22 25.01
CA GLU A 233 26.21 -31.92 24.37
C GLU A 233 25.65 -33.20 23.75
N VAL A 234 25.48 -33.12 22.43
CA VAL A 234 24.90 -34.14 21.57
C VAL A 234 25.50 -35.49 21.92
N SER A 235 24.65 -36.39 22.43
CA SER A 235 25.02 -37.79 22.60
C SER A 235 25.32 -38.35 21.22
N MET A 236 26.60 -38.57 20.93
CA MET A 236 27.08 -39.10 19.64
C MET A 236 26.64 -40.55 19.36
N ASP A 237 25.93 -41.20 20.30
CA ASP A 237 25.64 -42.64 20.29
C ASP A 237 24.15 -43.01 20.49
N GLY A 238 23.21 -42.07 20.39
CA GLY A 238 21.77 -42.32 20.60
C GLY A 238 20.91 -42.04 19.37
N ASP A 239 19.93 -42.92 19.10
CA ASP A 239 18.87 -42.68 18.11
C ASP A 239 18.00 -41.50 18.59
N LYS A 240 18.25 -40.30 18.03
CA LYS A 240 17.61 -39.04 18.43
C LYS A 240 16.14 -38.97 18.02
N TRP A 241 15.76 -39.76 17.01
CA TRP A 241 14.42 -39.83 16.48
C TRP A 241 13.67 -41.00 17.10
N LYS A 242 12.41 -40.74 17.51
CA LYS A 242 11.54 -41.75 18.11
C LYS A 242 10.22 -41.83 17.37
N ASP A 243 9.69 -43.04 17.30
CA ASP A 243 8.32 -43.28 16.86
C ASP A 243 7.32 -42.93 17.97
N ILE A 244 6.33 -42.12 17.61
CA ILE A 244 5.19 -41.80 18.46
C ILE A 244 3.90 -41.81 17.64
N ILE A 245 2.76 -41.78 18.32
CA ILE A 245 1.45 -41.68 17.69
C ILE A 245 0.79 -40.38 18.14
N ILE A 246 0.39 -39.54 17.19
CA ILE A 246 -0.38 -38.30 17.44
C ILE A 246 -1.67 -38.37 16.63
N ASN A 247 -2.83 -38.24 17.28
CA ASN A 247 -4.15 -38.27 16.63
C ASN A 247 -4.33 -39.49 15.69
N ASN A 248 -3.89 -40.67 16.13
CA ASN A 248 -3.95 -41.93 15.37
C ASN A 248 -3.16 -41.89 14.04
N LYS A 249 -2.05 -41.13 14.03
CA LYS A 249 -1.07 -41.08 12.94
C LYS A 249 0.32 -41.35 13.51
N ASP A 250 1.09 -42.14 12.79
CA ASP A 250 2.50 -42.34 13.09
C ASP A 250 3.24 -41.03 12.83
N ALA A 251 4.01 -40.60 13.83
CA ALA A 251 4.81 -39.40 13.78
C ALA A 251 6.21 -39.71 14.30
N ARG A 252 7.18 -38.97 13.76
CA ARG A 252 8.58 -39.05 14.14
C ARG A 252 8.89 -37.80 14.96
N VAL A 253 9.51 -38.01 16.11
CA VAL A 253 9.85 -36.92 17.02
C VAL A 253 11.34 -36.91 17.31
N LEU A 254 11.96 -35.75 17.11
CA LEU A 254 13.30 -35.47 17.57
C LEU A 254 13.22 -35.14 19.05
N VAL A 255 14.05 -35.79 19.86
CA VAL A 255 14.14 -35.52 21.30
C VAL A 255 15.51 -34.99 21.69
N ASP A 256 15.53 -34.15 22.72
CA ASP A 256 16.78 -33.66 23.30
C ASP A 256 17.44 -34.69 24.25
N VAL A 257 18.58 -34.30 24.83
CA VAL A 257 19.33 -35.12 25.81
C VAL A 257 18.54 -35.47 27.08
N LYS A 258 17.45 -34.74 27.38
CA LYS A 258 16.54 -35.00 28.50
C LYS A 258 15.32 -35.84 28.06
N GLY A 259 15.25 -36.23 26.80
CA GLY A 259 14.12 -36.93 26.20
C GLY A 259 12.89 -36.04 25.96
N ARG A 260 13.03 -34.71 26.01
CA ARG A 260 11.95 -33.77 25.69
C ARG A 260 11.83 -33.65 24.17
N PRO A 261 10.61 -33.65 23.62
CA PRO A 261 10.41 -33.50 22.19
C PRO A 261 10.67 -32.05 21.75
N ILE A 262 11.38 -31.88 20.63
CA ILE A 262 11.79 -30.57 20.11
C ILE A 262 11.34 -30.29 18.68
N LEU A 263 11.12 -31.34 17.88
CA LEU A 263 10.65 -31.22 16.51
C LEU A 263 9.84 -32.47 16.15
N TYR A 264 8.76 -32.27 15.43
CA TYR A 264 7.87 -33.33 14.97
C TYR A 264 7.78 -33.28 13.47
N TYR A 265 7.72 -34.46 12.84
CA TYR A 265 7.16 -34.57 11.50
C TYR A 265 6.27 -35.79 11.36
N LEU A 266 5.34 -35.73 10.41
CA LEU A 266 4.49 -36.85 10.05
C LEU A 266 3.90 -36.71 8.65
N PHE A 267 3.41 -37.84 8.14
CA PHE A 267 2.53 -37.88 6.98
C PHE A 267 1.07 -37.88 7.47
N VAL A 268 0.36 -36.78 7.27
CA VAL A 268 -1.07 -36.69 7.63
C VAL A 268 -1.91 -37.60 6.74
N ASP A 269 -1.54 -37.65 5.46
CA ASP A 269 -2.04 -38.57 4.44
C ASP A 269 -0.88 -38.91 3.47
N LYS A 270 -1.16 -39.61 2.36
CA LYS A 270 -0.12 -40.01 1.39
C LYS A 270 0.52 -38.83 0.63
N SER A 271 -0.10 -37.67 0.68
CA SER A 271 0.30 -36.45 -0.03
C SER A 271 0.74 -35.32 0.89
N SER A 272 0.44 -35.34 2.19
CA SER A 272 0.68 -34.19 3.09
C SER A 272 1.73 -34.52 4.14
N ILE A 273 2.90 -33.90 4.04
CA ILE A 273 3.97 -33.94 5.06
C ILE A 273 3.84 -32.69 5.91
N LEU A 274 3.83 -32.85 7.23
CA LEU A 274 3.72 -31.77 8.19
C LEU A 274 4.95 -31.79 9.13
N ILE A 275 5.58 -30.64 9.34
CA ILE A 275 6.73 -30.43 10.24
C ILE A 275 6.43 -29.24 11.16
N ALA A 276 6.63 -29.38 12.47
CA ALA A 276 6.49 -28.30 13.45
C ALA A 276 7.26 -28.58 14.75
N ASP A 277 7.56 -27.55 15.54
CA ASP A 277 8.21 -27.66 16.86
C ASP A 277 7.22 -27.88 18.03
N SER A 278 5.93 -27.98 17.74
CA SER A 278 4.87 -28.01 18.76
C SER A 278 3.83 -29.10 18.48
N ASP A 279 3.56 -29.94 19.47
CA ASP A 279 2.52 -30.98 19.39
C ASP A 279 1.11 -30.39 19.25
N ILE A 280 0.86 -29.22 19.86
CA ILE A 280 -0.40 -28.48 19.72
C ILE A 280 -0.61 -28.07 18.27
N VAL A 281 0.43 -27.54 17.62
CA VAL A 281 0.40 -27.16 16.20
C VAL A 281 0.14 -28.38 15.33
N ILE A 282 0.85 -29.49 15.57
CA ILE A 282 0.62 -30.75 14.84
C ILE A 282 -0.84 -31.19 14.93
N LYS A 283 -1.40 -31.25 16.14
CA LYS A 283 -2.78 -31.73 16.37
C LYS A 283 -3.81 -30.86 15.65
N GLU A 284 -3.64 -29.55 15.68
CA GLU A 284 -4.53 -28.60 15.00
C GLU A 284 -4.46 -28.74 13.48
N LEU A 285 -3.25 -28.79 12.92
CA LEU A 285 -3.04 -28.83 11.48
C LEU A 285 -3.48 -30.16 10.86
N ILE A 286 -3.34 -31.28 11.58
CA ILE A 286 -3.96 -32.56 11.19
C ILE A 286 -5.46 -32.38 10.99
N GLY A 287 -6.16 -31.75 11.94
CA GLY A 287 -7.61 -31.52 11.85
C GLY A 287 -8.01 -30.70 10.63
N ARG A 288 -7.27 -29.63 10.33
CA ARG A 288 -7.53 -28.76 9.17
C ARG A 288 -7.28 -29.45 7.84
N LEU A 289 -6.17 -30.18 7.72
CA LEU A 289 -5.82 -30.93 6.50
C LEU A 289 -6.86 -32.02 6.19
N LEU A 290 -7.30 -32.77 7.21
CA LEU A 290 -8.33 -33.78 7.03
C LEU A 290 -9.69 -33.19 6.64
N THR A 291 -10.05 -32.02 7.17
CA THR A 291 -11.31 -31.33 6.82
C THR A 291 -11.32 -30.82 5.38
N LYS A 292 -10.18 -30.29 4.91
CA LYS A 292 -10.03 -29.88 3.50
C LYS A 292 -10.21 -31.05 2.54
N ASN A 293 -9.54 -32.17 2.80
CA ASN A 293 -9.62 -33.35 1.93
C ASN A 293 -11.05 -33.94 1.83
N ASN A 294 -11.88 -33.69 2.85
CA ASN A 294 -13.28 -34.14 2.89
C ASN A 294 -14.28 -33.11 2.33
N SER A 295 -13.82 -31.92 1.90
CA SER A 295 -14.70 -30.93 1.31
C SER A 295 -14.97 -31.30 -0.16
N PRO A 296 -16.23 -31.55 -0.56
CA PRO A 296 -16.55 -31.86 -1.95
C PRO A 296 -16.22 -30.66 -2.85
N LEU A 297 -15.52 -30.95 -3.95
CA LEU A 297 -15.25 -30.02 -5.06
C LEU A 297 -16.53 -29.40 -5.63
#